data_AF-A0A433P5G6-F1
#
_entry.id   AF-A0A433P5G6-F1
#
_cell.length_a   1.000
_cell.length_b   1.000
_cell.length_c   1.000
_cell.angle_alpha   90.00
_cell.angle_beta   90.00
_cell.angle_gamma   90.00
#
_symmetry.space_group_name_H-M   'P 1'
#
loop_
_entity.id
_entity.type
_entity.pdbx_description
1 polymer ?
#
loop_
_entity_poly.entity_id
_entity_poly.type
_entity_poly.pdbx_seq_one_letter_code
_entity_poly.pdbx_strand_id
1 'polypeptide(L)' 'MDTKQATRLTILADNTLQTIFERNRARDLGLAHETQDRTIDRNLASLRDGIKTLESQLNAAEEAGAKYVQRGTVIL' A
#
# COMPACT_ATOMS: atom_id res chain seq x y z
N MET A 1 -10.31 -7.69 -7.20
CA MET A 1 -9.34 -6.88 -6.44
C MET A 1 -9.46 -7.25 -4.97
N ASP A 2 -8.36 -7.58 -4.29
CA ASP A 2 -8.41 -7.94 -2.87
C ASP A 2 -8.64 -6.70 -2.00
N THR A 3 -9.91 -6.43 -1.71
CA THR A 3 -10.33 -5.28 -0.88
C THR A 3 -9.78 -5.36 0.54
N LYS A 4 -9.53 -6.57 1.08
CA LYS A 4 -8.97 -6.73 2.42
C LYS A 4 -7.50 -6.28 2.45
N GLN A 5 -6.74 -6.59 1.41
CA GLN A 5 -5.36 -6.14 1.27
C GLN A 5 -5.29 -4.60 1.18
N ALA A 6 -6.15 -3.99 0.38
CA ALA A 6 -6.23 -2.52 0.28
C ALA A 6 -6.54 -1.87 1.65
N THR A 7 -7.53 -2.39 2.38
CA THR A 7 -7.85 -1.89 3.73
C THR A 7 -6.68 -2.00 4.70
N ARG A 8 -5.94 -3.11 4.67
CA ARG A 8 -4.75 -3.28 5.53
C ARG A 8 -3.67 -2.25 5.21
N LEU A 9 -3.45 -1.94 3.93
CA LEU A 9 -2.49 -0.91 3.54
C LEU A 9 -2.93 0.49 3.95
N THR A 10 -4.23 0.81 3.89
CA THR A 10 -4.75 2.07 4.43
C THR A 10 -4.46 2.21 5.93
N ILE A 11 -4.79 1.19 6.73
CA ILE A 11 -4.53 1.19 8.17
C ILE A 11 -3.02 1.32 8.45
N LEU A 12 -2.19 0.62 7.67
CA LEU A 12 -0.73 0.72 7.80
C LEU A 12 -0.23 2.13 7.47
N ALA A 13 -0.78 2.79 6.45
CA ALA A 13 -0.43 4.15 6.08
C ALA A 13 -0.79 5.15 7.19
N ASP A 14 -2.00 5.04 7.76
CA ASP A 14 -2.45 5.89 8.87
C ASP A 14 -1.54 5.74 10.09
N ASN A 15 -1.23 4.51 10.48
CA ASN A 15 -0.31 4.22 11.59
C ASN A 15 1.11 4.74 11.32
N THR A 16 1.57 4.66 10.07
CA THR A 16 2.90 5.17 9.69
C THR A 16 2.95 6.67 9.80
N LEU A 17 1.91 7.37 9.35
CA LEU A 17 1.80 8.82 9.49
C LEU A 17 1.80 9.24 10.95
N GLN A 18 1.03 8.55 11.80
CA GLN A 18 1.04 8.79 13.24
C GLN A 18 2.45 8.60 13.84
N THR A 19 3.14 7.51 13.47
CA THR A 19 4.50 7.21 13.94
C THR A 19 5.49 8.31 13.53
N ILE A 20 5.35 8.87 12.33
CA ILE A 20 6.18 9.99 11.85
C ILE A 20 5.97 11.23 12.72
N PHE A 21 4.72 11.56 13.06
CA PHE A 21 4.43 12.71 13.92
C PHE A 21 5.02 12.53 15.32
N GLU A 22 4.88 11.34 15.91
CA GLU A 22 5.45 11.01 17.21
C GLU A 22 6.98 11.07 17.19
N ARG A 23 7.61 10.52 16.14
CA ARG A 23 9.06 10.58 15.91
C ARG A 23 9.54 12.02 15.83
N ASN A 24 8.89 12.84 15.01
CA ASN A 24 9.25 14.25 14.84
C ASN A 24 9.14 15.00 16.18
N ARG A 25 8.05 14.80 16.92
CA ARG A 25 7.88 15.39 18.25
C ARG A 25 8.96 14.94 19.23
N ALA A 26 9.29 13.66 19.26
CA ALA A 26 10.36 13.14 20.11
C ALA A 26 11.71 13.75 19.75
N ARG A 27 12.04 13.83 18.46
CA ARG A 27 13.26 14.47 17.96
C ARG A 27 13.34 15.94 18.37
N ASP A 28 12.25 16.69 18.20
CA ASP A 28 12.22 18.13 18.52
C ASP A 28 12.36 18.38 20.03
N LEU A 29 11.98 17.41 20.87
CA LEU A 29 12.17 17.43 22.32
C LEU A 29 13.51 16.83 22.79
N GLY A 30 14.39 16.40 21.86
CA GLY A 30 15.66 15.74 22.20
C GLY A 30 15.48 14.38 22.87
N LEU A 31 14.34 13.71 22.67
CA LEU A 31 14.04 12.39 23.19
C LEU A 31 14.51 11.29 22.22
N ALA A 32 14.69 10.08 22.76
CA ALA A 32 15.02 8.90 21.97
C ALA A 32 13.92 8.62 20.92
N HIS A 33 14.33 8.37 19.68
CA HIS A 33 13.43 8.20 18.55
C HIS A 33 13.88 7.13 17.54
N GLU A 34 14.98 6.41 17.80
CA GLU A 34 15.55 5.45 16.84
C GLU A 34 14.63 4.26 16.59
N THR A 35 13.77 3.92 17.57
CA THR A 35 12.80 2.83 17.44
C THR A 35 11.69 3.18 16.46
N GLN A 36 11.25 4.44 16.45
CA GLN A 36 10.27 4.94 15.49
C GLN A 36 10.87 4.94 14.08
N ASP A 37 12.13 5.37 13.90
CA ASP A 37 12.78 5.36 12.58
C ASP A 37 12.79 3.95 11.95
N ARG A 38 13.21 2.93 12.71
CA ARG A 38 13.18 1.53 12.24
C ARG A 38 11.77 1.01 11.96
N THR A 39 10.77 1.56 12.64
CA THR A 39 9.36 1.17 12.44
C THR A 39 8.81 1.83 11.19
N ILE A 40 9.13 3.10 10.95
CA ILE A 40 8.78 3.84 9.73
C ILE A 40 9.38 3.12 8.52
N ASP A 41 10.67 2.77 8.56
CA ASP A 41 11.32 2.09 7.43
C ASP A 41 10.64 0.76 7.06
N ARG A 42 10.32 -0.07 8.06
CA ARG A 42 9.62 -1.35 7.85
C ARG A 42 8.21 -1.15 7.30
N ASN A 43 7.49 -0.16 7.81
CA ASN A 43 6.14 0.13 7.34
C ASN A 43 6.16 0.65 5.90
N LEU A 44 7.10 1.54 5.55
CA LEU A 44 7.26 2.08 4.19
C LEU A 44 7.65 0.97 3.20
N ALA A 45 8.53 0.05 3.59
CA ALA A 45 8.84 -1.13 2.77
C ALA A 45 7.60 -1.99 2.53
N SER A 46 6.84 -2.29 3.58
CA SER A 46 5.60 -3.09 3.50
C SER A 46 4.52 -2.41 2.64
N LEU A 47 4.37 -1.08 2.76
CA LEU A 47 3.47 -0.29 1.92
C LEU A 47 3.87 -0.39 0.45
N ARG A 48 5.16 -0.22 0.14
CA ARG A 48 5.68 -0.31 -1.23
C ARG A 48 5.40 -1.68 -1.85
N ASP A 49 5.67 -2.75 -1.13
CA ASP A 49 5.46 -4.12 -1.63
C ASP A 49 3.97 -4.45 -1.78
N GLY A 50 3.15 -3.97 -0.83
CA GLY A 50 1.71 -4.09 -0.90
C GLY A 50 1.09 -3.36 -2.10
N ILE A 51 1.56 -2.14 -2.38
CA ILE A 51 1.12 -1.35 -3.55
C ILE A 51 1.49 -2.08 -4.85
N LYS A 52 2.74 -2.53 -5.00
CA LYS A 52 3.17 -3.31 -6.18
C LYS A 52 2.31 -4.56 -6.41
N THR A 53 1.94 -5.23 -5.32
CA THR A 53 1.06 -6.41 -5.40
C THR A 53 -0.34 -6.03 -5.90
N LEU A 54 -0.91 -4.93 -5.39
CA LEU A 54 -2.22 -4.45 -5.85
C LEU A 54 -2.17 -3.99 -7.33
N GLU A 55 -1.11 -3.30 -7.74
CA GLU A 55 -0.89 -2.92 -9.14
C GLU A 55 -0.81 -4.14 -10.05
N SER A 56 -0.07 -5.18 -9.64
CA SER A 56 0.00 -6.44 -10.39
C SER A 56 -1.35 -7.14 -10.48
N GLN A 57 -2.15 -7.14 -9.39
CA GLN A 57 -3.50 -7.71 -9.40
C GLN A 57 -4.45 -6.91 -10.30
N LEU A 58 -4.32 -5.58 -10.33
CA LEU A 58 -5.10 -4.71 -11.20
C LEU A 58 -4.77 -4.99 -12.67
N ASN A 59 -3.50 -4.98 -13.04
CA ASN A 59 -3.06 -5.28 -14.40
C ASN A 59 -3.55 -6.66 -14.88
N ALA A 60 -3.46 -7.68 -14.03
CA ALA A 60 -3.96 -9.02 -14.37
C ALA A 60 -5.48 -9.05 -14.58
N ALA A 61 -6.23 -8.27 -13.78
CA ALA A 61 -7.69 -8.14 -13.94
C ALA A 61 -8.06 -7.39 -15.23
N GLU A 62 -7.32 -6.33 -15.58
CA GLU A 62 -7.50 -5.57 -16.82
C GLU A 62 -7.21 -6.42 -18.05
N GLU A 63 -6.10 -7.17 -18.05
CA GLU A 63 -5.77 -8.11 -19.13
C GLU A 63 -6.84 -9.20 -19.31
N ALA A 64 -7.36 -9.73 -18.20
CA ALA A 64 -8.44 -10.71 -18.25
C ALA A 64 -9.71 -10.08 -18.86
N GLY A 65 -10.09 -8.88 -18.42
CA GLY A 65 -11.23 -8.14 -18.97
C GLY A 65 -11.11 -7.87 -20.46
N ALA A 66 -9.92 -7.43 -20.92
CA ALA A 66 -9.64 -7.18 -22.34
C ALA A 66 -9.79 -8.46 -23.19
N LYS A 67 -9.32 -9.61 -22.69
CA LYS A 67 -9.46 -10.92 -23.38
C LYS A 67 -10.91 -11.39 -23.48
N TYR A 68 -11.77 -11.07 -22.51
CA TYR A 68 -13.20 -11.37 -22.59
C TYR A 68 -13.93 -10.52 -23.62
N VAL A 69 -13.64 -9.22 -23.73
CA VAL A 69 -14.25 -8.34 -24.74
C VAL A 69 -13.88 -8.80 -26.16
N GLN A 70 -12.63 -9.20 -26.39
CA GLN A 70 -12.18 -9.69 -27.70
C GLN A 70 -12.83 -11.02 -28.14
N ARG A 71 -13.26 -11.85 -27.18
CA ARG A 71 -13.97 -13.12 -27.46
C ARG A 71 -15.48 -12.97 -27.58
N GLY A 72 -16.05 -11.84 -27.16
CA GLY A 72 -17.50 -11.62 -27.05
C GLY A 72 -18.14 -10.79 -28.16
N THR A 73 -17.38 -10.22 -29.11
CA THR A 73 -17.96 -9.42 -30.19
C THR A 73 -18.08 -10.23 -31.49
N VAL A 74 -19.16 -11.02 -31.57
CA VAL A 74 -19.89 -11.23 -32.82
C VAL A 74 -21.34 -10.88 -32.53
N ILE A 75 -21.71 -9.63 -32.77
CA ILE A 75 -23.10 -9.24 -32.95
C ILE A 75 -23.22 -8.93 -34.45
N LEU A 76 -23.98 -9.79 -35.14
CA LEU A 76 -24.42 -9.62 -36.52
C LEU A 76 -25.22 -8.32 -36.69
#